data_AF-A0A7X8FXZ9-F1
#
_entry.id   AF-A0A7X8FXZ9-F1
#
_cell.length_a   1.000
_cell.length_b   1.000
_cell.length_c   1.000
_cell.angle_alpha   90.00
_cell.angle_beta   90.00
_cell.angle_gamma   90.00
#
_symmetry.space_group_name_H-M   'P 1'
#
loop_
_entity.id
_entity.type
_entity.pdbx_description
1 polymer ?
#
loop_
_entity_poly.entity_id
_entity_poly.type
_entity_poly.pdbx_seq_one_letter_code
_entity_poly.pdbx_strand_id
1 'polypeptide(L)'
;DELRHADMVAERILQLGGIPILSPSEWLEKSNCGYATPDDPHVLEILRQNIEGEQCAISVYKKIMDITKDKDEITYQLALQIMADEVEHEEDLEALKEDLDIMKKSKEK
;
A
#
# COMPACT_ATOMS: atom_id res chain seq x y z
N ASP A 1 -0.93 6.61 6.66
CA ASP A 1 0.15 7.36 5.98
C ASP A 1 -0.07 7.56 4.49
N GLU A 2 -1.02 6.84 3.90
CA GLU A 2 -1.35 6.83 2.47
C GLU A 2 -1.47 8.19 1.78
N LEU A 3 -2.11 9.17 2.40
CA LEU A 3 -2.24 10.51 1.79
C LEU A 3 -0.86 11.17 1.64
N ARG A 4 0.01 11.01 2.65
CA ARG A 4 1.40 11.51 2.59
C ARG A 4 2.16 10.80 1.47
N HIS A 5 2.00 9.50 1.30
CA HIS A 5 2.62 8.76 0.20
C HIS A 5 2.13 9.23 -1.16
N ALA A 6 0.82 9.45 -1.30
CA ALA A 6 0.21 9.99 -2.51
C ALA A 6 0.78 11.38 -2.86
N ASP A 7 0.90 12.27 -1.86
CA ASP A 7 1.49 13.59 -2.03
C ASP A 7 2.96 13.49 -2.46
N MET A 8 3.76 12.64 -1.81
CA MET A 8 5.17 12.40 -2.17
C MET A 8 5.30 11.96 -3.64
N VAL A 9 4.49 11.00 -4.08
CA VAL A 9 4.50 10.50 -5.46
C VAL A 9 4.05 11.58 -6.44
N ALA A 10 2.97 12.31 -6.14
CA ALA A 10 2.47 13.38 -6.99
C ALA A 10 3.48 14.51 -7.17
N GLU A 11 4.12 14.95 -6.08
CA GLU A 11 5.19 15.94 -6.11
C GLU A 11 6.37 15.45 -6.95
N ARG A 12 6.77 14.17 -6.81
CA ARG A 12 7.88 13.63 -7.60
C ARG A 12 7.56 13.57 -9.09
N ILE A 13 6.33 13.21 -9.46
CA ILE A 13 5.88 13.24 -10.86
C ILE A 13 6.00 14.66 -11.43
N LEU A 14 5.57 15.68 -10.67
CA LEU A 14 5.69 17.09 -11.09
C LEU A 14 7.16 17.54 -11.24
N GLN A 15 8.05 17.14 -10.32
CA GLN A 15 9.49 17.44 -10.41
C GLN A 15 10.13 16.85 -11.67
N LEU A 16 9.66 15.69 -12.13
CA LEU A 16 10.09 15.06 -13.38
C LEU A 16 9.44 15.67 -14.63
N GLY A 17 8.61 16.70 -14.47
CA GLY A 17 7.89 17.37 -15.56
C GLY A 17 6.64 16.62 -16.04
N GLY A 18 6.19 15.61 -15.30
CA GLY A 18 4.97 14.84 -15.58
C GLY A 18 3.71 15.52 -15.03
N ILE A 19 2.57 14.89 -15.30
CA ILE A 19 1.25 15.32 -14.79
C ILE A 19 0.66 14.13 -14.02
N PRO A 20 0.42 14.24 -12.70
CA PRO A 20 -0.29 13.23 -11.93
C PRO A 20 -1.71 13.02 -12.45
N ILE A 21 -2.33 11.89 -12.11
CA ILE A 21 -3.74 11.65 -12.49
C ILE A 21 -4.61 12.70 -11.80
N LEU A 22 -5.33 13.49 -12.60
CA LEU A 22 -6.11 14.65 -12.10
C LEU A 22 -7.55 14.30 -11.75
N SER A 23 -8.10 13.24 -12.38
CA SER A 23 -9.50 12.86 -12.22
C SER A 23 -9.64 11.57 -11.42
N PRO A 24 -10.45 11.55 -10.34
CA PRO A 24 -10.75 10.32 -9.60
C PRO A 24 -11.37 9.22 -10.46
N SER A 25 -12.05 9.57 -11.55
CA SER A 25 -12.64 8.59 -12.47
C SER A 25 -11.61 7.67 -13.14
N GLU A 26 -10.35 8.10 -13.23
CA GLU A 26 -9.28 7.35 -13.88
C GLU A 26 -8.58 6.38 -12.92
N TRP A 27 -8.79 6.51 -11.61
CA TRP A 27 -8.05 5.74 -10.61
C TRP A 27 -8.24 4.24 -10.77
N LEU A 28 -9.47 3.78 -10.99
CA LEU A 28 -9.77 2.35 -11.16
C LEU A 28 -9.11 1.72 -12.40
N GLU A 29 -8.84 2.52 -13.44
CA GLU A 29 -8.17 2.04 -14.65
C GLU A 29 -6.64 2.07 -14.52
N LYS A 30 -6.12 3.04 -13.77
CA LYS A 30 -4.68 3.32 -13.69
C LYS A 30 -4.02 2.81 -12.40
N SER A 31 -4.79 2.42 -11.40
CA SER A 31 -4.25 1.90 -10.15
C SER A 31 -3.53 0.57 -10.40
N ASN A 32 -2.39 0.39 -9.76
CA ASN A 32 -1.67 -0.89 -9.82
C ASN A 32 -2.31 -1.94 -8.90
N CYS A 33 -3.02 -1.47 -7.86
CA CYS A 33 -3.75 -2.30 -6.92
C CYS A 33 -5.25 -2.13 -7.17
N GLY A 34 -5.99 -3.22 -7.00
CA GLY A 34 -7.45 -3.19 -7.10
C GLY A 34 -8.07 -2.49 -5.89
N TYR A 35 -9.33 -2.06 -6.06
CA TYR A 35 -10.15 -1.62 -4.93
C TYR A 35 -11.05 -2.77 -4.48
N ALA A 36 -10.81 -3.30 -3.28
CA ALA A 36 -11.70 -4.27 -2.66
C ALA A 36 -12.83 -3.53 -1.94
N THR A 37 -14.07 -3.71 -2.41
CA THR A 37 -15.22 -3.15 -1.71
C THR A 37 -15.45 -3.95 -0.41
N PRO A 38 -15.52 -3.29 0.76
CA PRO A 38 -15.74 -3.97 2.03
C PRO A 38 -17.23 -4.29 2.24
N ASP A 39 -17.77 -5.18 1.39
CA ASP A 39 -19.18 -5.60 1.43
C ASP A 39 -19.52 -6.40 2.70
N ASP A 40 -18.53 -7.10 3.27
CA ASP A 40 -18.61 -7.72 4.60
C ASP A 40 -17.85 -6.85 5.62
N PRO A 41 -18.56 -6.19 6.56
CA PRO A 41 -17.93 -5.33 7.55
C PRO A 41 -17.25 -6.11 8.70
N HIS A 42 -17.19 -7.44 8.64
CA HIS A 42 -16.56 -8.24 9.68
C HIS A 42 -15.05 -7.96 9.74
N VAL A 43 -14.54 -7.64 10.94
CA VAL A 43 -13.15 -7.17 11.15
C VAL A 43 -12.10 -8.10 10.53
N LEU A 44 -12.27 -9.42 10.63
CA LEU A 44 -11.32 -10.37 10.04
C LEU A 44 -11.25 -10.27 8.51
N GLU A 45 -12.38 -9.99 7.86
CA GLU A 45 -12.43 -9.83 6.41
C GLU A 45 -11.79 -8.50 5.98
N ILE A 46 -12.05 -7.43 6.73
CA ILE A 46 -11.38 -6.13 6.51
C ILE A 46 -9.85 -6.24 6.71
N LEU A 47 -9.40 -6.94 7.76
CA LEU A 47 -7.97 -7.18 7.98
C LEU A 47 -7.34 -7.95 6.83
N ARG A 48 -8.00 -8.99 6.33
CA ARG A 48 -7.52 -9.75 5.16
C ARG A 48 -7.40 -8.84 3.93
N GLN A 49 -8.40 -8.01 3.67
CA GLN A 49 -8.38 -7.07 2.54
C GLN A 49 -7.27 -6.03 2.67
N ASN A 50 -7.04 -5.49 3.86
CA ASN A 50 -5.98 -4.51 4.10
C ASN A 50 -4.59 -5.13 3.93
N ILE A 51 -4.35 -6.34 4.48
CA ILE A 51 -3.08 -7.07 4.29
C ILE A 51 -2.80 -7.31 2.80
N GLU A 52 -3.80 -7.73 2.03
CA GLU A 52 -3.66 -7.89 0.57
C GLU A 52 -3.38 -6.55 -0.14
N GLY A 53 -3.92 -5.45 0.39
CA GLY A 53 -3.63 -4.09 -0.04
C GLY A 53 -2.15 -3.72 0.15
N GLU A 54 -1.62 -3.91 1.36
CA GLU A 54 -0.23 -3.60 1.68
C GLU A 54 0.74 -4.47 0.86
N GLN A 55 0.46 -5.76 0.72
CA GLN A 55 1.24 -6.67 -0.13
C GLN A 55 1.29 -6.21 -1.59
N CYS A 56 0.16 -5.71 -2.10
CA CYS A 56 0.14 -5.12 -3.43
C CYS A 56 1.00 -3.85 -3.50
N ALA A 57 0.84 -2.92 -2.56
CA ALA A 57 1.61 -1.67 -2.49
C ALA A 57 3.12 -1.93 -2.44
N ILE A 58 3.57 -2.83 -1.56
CA ILE A 58 4.96 -3.29 -1.45
C ILE A 58 5.47 -3.78 -2.81
N SER A 59 4.70 -4.62 -3.50
CA SER A 59 5.08 -5.13 -4.82
C SER A 59 5.24 -4.02 -5.88
N VAL A 60 4.44 -2.95 -5.78
CA VAL A 60 4.45 -1.81 -6.70
C VAL A 60 5.67 -0.94 -6.43
N TYR A 61 5.90 -0.55 -5.18
CA TYR A 61 7.07 0.25 -4.83
C TYR A 61 8.37 -0.50 -5.08
N LYS A 62 8.39 -1.82 -4.87
CA LYS A 62 9.52 -2.66 -5.26
C LYS A 62 9.82 -2.58 -6.76
N LYS A 63 8.79 -2.63 -7.62
CA LYS A 63 8.95 -2.44 -9.07
C LYS A 63 9.48 -1.05 -9.40
N ILE A 64 8.98 0.00 -8.73
CA ILE A 64 9.47 1.38 -8.91
C ILE A 64 10.95 1.47 -8.55
N MET A 65 11.36 0.88 -7.43
CA MET A 65 12.78 0.79 -7.07
C MET A 65 13.60 0.09 -8.15
N ASP A 66 13.14 -1.05 -8.65
CA ASP A 66 13.90 -1.83 -9.64
C ASP A 66 14.07 -1.08 -10.99
N ILE A 67 13.06 -0.29 -11.43
CA ILE A 67 13.18 0.49 -12.67
C ILE A 67 14.05 1.75 -12.52
N THR A 68 14.09 2.33 -11.32
CA THR A 68 14.80 3.59 -11.02
C THR A 68 16.21 3.39 -10.48
N LYS A 69 16.53 2.17 -10.03
CA LYS A 69 17.87 1.81 -9.58
C LYS A 69 18.94 2.19 -10.59
N ASP A 70 19.97 2.89 -10.11
CA ASP A 70 21.12 3.39 -10.87
C ASP A 70 20.77 4.35 -12.03
N LYS A 71 19.53 4.89 -12.05
CA LYS A 71 19.04 5.82 -13.08
C LYS A 71 18.41 7.08 -12.49
N ASP A 72 17.76 6.95 -11.35
CA ASP A 72 17.14 8.03 -10.59
C ASP A 72 17.14 7.67 -9.10
N GLU A 73 18.23 8.00 -8.42
CA GLU A 73 18.43 7.69 -7.00
C GLU A 73 17.43 8.41 -6.10
N ILE A 74 16.90 9.56 -6.52
CA ILE A 74 15.91 10.32 -5.75
C ILE A 74 14.56 9.61 -5.78
N THR A 75 14.10 9.17 -6.95
CA THR A 75 12.87 8.36 -7.05
C THR A 75 13.04 7.00 -6.38
N TYR A 76 14.22 6.38 -6.50
CA TYR A 76 14.53 5.14 -5.79
C TYR A 76 14.40 5.32 -4.27
N GLN A 77 15.00 6.37 -3.70
CA GLN A 77 14.94 6.64 -2.27
C GLN A 77 13.52 6.93 -1.80
N LEU A 78 12.73 7.66 -2.58
CA LEU A 78 11.31 7.90 -2.30
C LEU A 78 10.53 6.58 -2.25
N ALA A 79 10.70 5.72 -3.26
CA ALA A 79 10.01 4.43 -3.31
C ALA A 79 10.46 3.50 -2.17
N LEU A 80 11.73 3.51 -1.79
CA LEU A 80 12.25 2.76 -0.64
C LEU A 80 11.62 3.24 0.68
N GLN A 81 11.49 4.56 0.87
CA GLN A 81 10.86 5.10 2.07
C GLN A 81 9.40 4.67 2.18
N ILE A 82 8.63 4.82 1.09
CA ILE A 82 7.22 4.41 1.11
C ILE A 82 7.11 2.90 1.33
N MET A 83 7.91 2.09 0.62
CA MET A 83 7.90 0.63 0.81
C MET A 83 8.26 0.22 2.24
N ALA A 84 9.11 0.97 2.94
CA ALA A 84 9.41 0.70 4.35
C ALA A 84 8.18 0.95 5.23
N ASP A 85 7.44 2.03 4.98
CA ASP A 85 6.17 2.31 5.67
C ASP A 85 5.15 1.19 5.40
N GLU A 86 5.01 0.72 4.15
CA GLU A 86 4.05 -0.36 3.84
C GLU A 86 4.41 -1.71 4.47
N VAL A 87 5.70 -2.01 4.62
CA VAL A 87 6.15 -3.21 5.33
C VAL A 87 5.82 -3.12 6.83
N GLU A 88 5.92 -1.93 7.43
CA GLU A 88 5.48 -1.70 8.82
C GLU A 88 3.95 -1.84 8.93
N HIS A 89 3.19 -1.27 8.00
CA HIS A 89 1.73 -1.42 7.97
C HIS A 89 1.30 -2.90 7.81
N GLU A 90 1.94 -3.66 6.92
CA GLU A 90 1.67 -5.09 6.75
C GLU A 90 1.90 -5.85 8.06
N GLU A 91 3.03 -5.63 8.72
CA GLU A 91 3.39 -6.30 9.97
C GLU A 91 2.40 -5.98 11.10
N ASP A 92 2.03 -4.71 11.26
CA ASP A 92 1.02 -4.27 12.23
C ASP A 92 -0.33 -4.99 12.00
N LEU A 93 -0.77 -5.11 10.74
CA LEU A 93 -2.02 -5.78 10.38
C LEU A 93 -1.95 -7.29 10.57
N GLU A 94 -0.82 -7.92 10.23
CA GLU A 94 -0.58 -9.34 10.48
C GLU A 94 -0.62 -9.65 11.98
N ALA A 95 0.03 -8.83 12.81
CA ALA A 95 0.01 -8.97 14.27
C ALA A 95 -1.42 -8.87 14.84
N LEU A 96 -2.22 -7.90 14.40
CA LEU A 96 -3.63 -7.77 14.79
C LEU A 96 -4.46 -9.00 14.39
N LYS A 97 -4.20 -9.56 13.21
CA LYS A 97 -4.89 -10.76 12.75
C LYS A 97 -4.53 -11.97 13.61
N GLU A 98 -3.25 -12.14 13.94
CA GLU A 98 -2.78 -13.23 14.82
C GLU A 98 -3.42 -13.15 16.21
N ASP A 99 -3.46 -11.96 16.81
CA ASP A 99 -4.10 -11.73 18.11
C ASP A 99 -5.59 -12.09 18.10
N LEU A 100 -6.32 -11.69 17.05
CA LEU A 100 -7.73 -12.06 16.88
C LEU A 100 -7.94 -13.57 16.75
N ASP A 101 -7.07 -14.25 16.01
CA ASP A 101 -7.10 -15.71 15.85
C ASP A 101 -6.84 -16.42 17.19
N ILE A 102 -5.93 -15.90 18.02
CA ILE A 102 -5.66 -16.41 19.37
C ILE A 102 -6.88 -16.19 20.30
N MET A 103 -7.48 -15.00 20.27
CA MET A 103 -8.66 -14.67 21.06
C MET A 103 -9.85 -15.57 20.71
N LYS A 104 -10.05 -15.86 19.41
CA LYS A 104 -11.13 -16.73 18.94
C LYS A 104 -10.94 -18.18 19.42
N LYS A 105 -9.73 -18.74 19.25
CA LYS A 105 -9.37 -20.08 19.74
C LYS A 105 -9.55 -20.20 21.26
N SER A 106 -9.29 -19.14 22.01
CA SER A 106 -9.43 -19.11 23.47
C SER A 106 -10.89 -19.09 23.93
N LYS A 107 -11.82 -18.57 23.13
CA LYS A 107 -13.27 -18.59 23.42
C LYS A 107 -13.95 -19.90 23.05
N GLU A 108 -13.35 -20.69 22.17
CA GLU A 108 -13.87 -21.99 21.70
C GLU A 108 -13.48 -23.17 22.61
N LYS A 109 -12.63 -22.93 23.62
CA LYS A 109 -12.30 -23.87 24.71
C LYS A 109 -13.17 -23.65 25.93
#